data_AF-A0A9X8VBU3-F1
#
_entry.id   AF-A0A9X8VBU3-F1
#
_cell.length_a   1.000
_cell.length_b   1.000
_cell.length_c   1.000
_cell.angle_alpha   90.00
_cell.angle_beta   90.00
_cell.angle_gamma   90.00
#
_symmetry.space_group_name_H-M   'P 1'
#
loop_
_entity.id
_entity.type
_entity.pdbx_description
1 polymer ?
#
loop_
_entity_poly.entity_id
_entity_poly.type
_entity_poly.pdbx_seq_one_letter_code
_entity_poly.pdbx_strand_id
1 'polypeptide(L)'
;MEIFFTILILILVVSLSGVVTRMLPFQVPLPLMQIAIGALLAWPHFGLHVDFDPELFLVLFIPPLLFADGWKTPTREFLHHGREILGLALVLVLITVVGVGYLIYAMVPGIPLVAAFALAAVLSPTDAVALSGIVGKGRIPKPIMGVLEGEALMNDASGLVSLKFAIAVAMGTMVFTVGGATLEFLKVAIGGLLAGVA
;
A
#
# COMPACT_ATOMS: atom_id res chain seq x y z
N MET A 1 25.24 -15.22 -9.05
CA MET A 1 25.41 -15.90 -7.75
C MET A 1 25.01 -14.99 -6.60
N GLU A 2 25.41 -13.71 -6.58
CA GLU A 2 25.04 -12.76 -5.52
C GLU A 2 23.53 -12.61 -5.33
N ILE A 3 22.76 -12.37 -6.40
CA ILE A 3 21.28 -12.27 -6.34
C ILE A 3 20.66 -13.51 -5.69
N PHE A 4 21.17 -14.71 -5.99
CA PHE A 4 20.67 -15.96 -5.41
C PHE A 4 20.92 -16.02 -3.90
N PHE A 5 22.13 -15.66 -3.45
CA PHE A 5 22.44 -15.57 -2.02
C PHE A 5 21.58 -14.50 -1.32
N THR A 6 21.38 -13.34 -1.95
CA THR A 6 20.54 -12.27 -1.42
C THR A 6 19.10 -12.74 -1.24
N ILE A 7 18.51 -13.39 -2.25
CA ILE A 7 17.15 -13.96 -2.15
C ILE A 7 17.09 -14.99 -1.02
N LEU A 8 18.08 -15.88 -0.92
CA LEU A 8 18.12 -16.91 0.12
C LEU A 8 18.21 -16.29 1.52
N ILE A 9 19.07 -15.29 1.72
CA ILE A 9 19.20 -14.54 2.97
C ILE A 9 17.88 -13.86 3.32
N LEU A 10 17.25 -13.17 2.37
CA LEU A 10 15.97 -12.49 2.59
C LEU A 10 14.87 -13.48 2.99
N ILE A 11 14.73 -14.60 2.27
CA ILE A 11 13.75 -15.65 2.61
C ILE A 11 14.02 -16.22 4.01
N LEU A 12 15.28 -16.51 4.34
CA LEU A 12 15.67 -17.05 5.63
C LEU A 12 15.34 -16.06 6.75
N VAL A 13 15.73 -14.80 6.59
CA VAL A 13 15.50 -13.73 7.56
C VAL A 13 14.01 -13.47 7.77
N VAL A 14 13.22 -13.38 6.70
CA VAL A 14 11.76 -13.21 6.78
C VAL A 14 11.14 -14.39 7.53
N SER A 15 11.55 -15.62 7.22
CA SER A 15 11.04 -16.82 7.89
C SER A 15 11.40 -16.85 9.38
N LEU A 16 12.65 -16.53 9.73
CA LEU A 16 13.14 -16.49 11.11
C LEU A 16 12.48 -15.35 11.92
N SER A 17 12.21 -14.21 11.31
CA SER A 17 11.54 -13.08 11.98
C SER A 17 10.17 -13.50 12.54
N GLY A 18 9.45 -14.38 11.84
CA GLY A 18 8.18 -14.94 12.29
C GLY A 18 8.30 -15.88 13.49
N VAL A 19 9.43 -16.58 13.62
CA VAL A 19 9.72 -17.43 14.80
C VAL A 19 10.13 -16.55 15.98
N VAL A 20 11.04 -15.61 15.77
CA VAL A 20 11.53 -14.69 16.81
C VAL A 20 10.38 -13.90 17.42
N THR A 21 9.49 -13.32 16.60
CA THR A 21 8.31 -12.59 17.08
C THR A 21 7.39 -13.42 17.97
N ARG A 22 7.29 -14.74 17.72
CA ARG A 22 6.49 -15.64 18.56
C ARG A 22 7.20 -16.04 19.87
N MET A 23 8.53 -16.01 19.89
CA MET A 23 9.33 -16.35 21.07
C MET A 23 9.52 -15.16 22.02
N LEU A 24 9.33 -13.93 21.54
CA LEU A 24 9.45 -12.74 22.38
C LEU A 24 8.31 -12.69 23.42
N PRO A 25 8.62 -12.25 24.66
CA PRO A 25 7.62 -12.16 25.72
C PRO A 25 6.63 -10.99 25.55
N PHE A 26 6.82 -10.15 24.52
CA PHE A 26 5.97 -9.01 24.17
C PHE A 26 5.52 -9.09 22.71
N GLN A 27 4.30 -8.63 22.44
CA GLN A 27 3.70 -8.66 21.10
C GLN A 27 4.28 -7.54 20.22
N VAL A 28 5.25 -7.87 19.37
CA VAL A 28 5.72 -6.96 18.32
C VAL A 28 5.03 -7.30 17.00
N PRO A 29 4.42 -6.32 16.31
CA PRO A 29 3.91 -6.51 14.95
C PRO A 29 5.02 -6.97 14.01
N LEU A 30 4.72 -8.00 13.22
CA LEU A 30 5.64 -8.55 12.20
C LEU A 30 6.21 -7.48 11.26
N PRO A 31 5.41 -6.52 10.74
CA PRO A 31 5.95 -5.50 9.83
C PRO A 31 7.05 -4.65 10.46
N LEU A 32 6.90 -4.26 11.74
CA LEU A 32 7.91 -3.46 12.44
C LEU A 32 9.22 -4.23 12.63
N MET A 33 9.14 -5.52 12.96
CA MET A 33 10.32 -6.37 13.06
C MET A 33 11.02 -6.55 11.72
N GLN A 34 10.26 -6.73 10.64
CA GLN A 34 10.82 -6.88 9.30
C GLN A 34 11.51 -5.60 8.82
N ILE A 35 10.91 -4.43 9.06
CA ILE A 35 11.54 -3.13 8.78
C ILE A 35 12.84 -2.98 9.58
N ALA A 36 12.81 -3.28 10.88
CA ALA A 36 13.98 -3.15 11.74
C ALA A 36 15.12 -4.07 11.28
N ILE A 37 14.82 -5.34 10.98
CA ILE A 37 15.82 -6.30 10.51
C ILE A 37 16.35 -5.90 9.13
N GLY A 38 15.47 -5.49 8.21
CA GLY A 38 15.86 -5.01 6.88
C GLY A 38 16.79 -3.81 6.95
N ALA A 39 16.48 -2.82 7.79
CA ALA A 39 17.33 -1.66 8.03
C ALA A 39 18.70 -2.05 8.64
N LEU A 40 18.72 -3.06 9.53
CA LEU A 40 19.94 -3.60 10.11
C LEU A 40 20.83 -4.28 9.06
N LEU A 41 20.23 -5.07 8.16
CA LEU A 41 20.95 -5.75 7.06
C LEU A 41 21.48 -4.78 6.00
N ALA A 42 20.72 -3.73 5.72
CA ALA A 42 21.13 -2.64 4.83
C ALA A 42 22.15 -1.68 5.47
N TRP A 43 22.44 -1.83 6.77
CA TRP A 43 23.40 -0.97 7.45
C TRP A 43 24.79 -1.09 6.80
N PRO A 44 25.58 0.00 6.70
CA PRO A 44 26.85 0.01 5.95
C PRO A 44 27.85 -1.08 6.36
N HIS A 45 27.76 -1.56 7.61
CA HIS A 45 28.61 -2.63 8.12
C HIS A 45 28.28 -4.02 7.56
N PHE A 46 27.00 -4.30 7.29
CA PHE A 46 26.54 -5.58 6.74
C PHE A 46 26.51 -5.57 5.21
N GLY A 47 26.40 -4.38 4.61
CA GLY A 47 26.67 -4.16 3.19
C GLY A 47 25.66 -4.77 2.21
N LEU A 48 24.54 -5.31 2.70
CA LEU A 48 23.51 -5.93 1.86
C LEU A 48 22.63 -4.84 1.24
N HIS A 49 23.13 -4.26 0.14
CA HIS A 49 22.42 -3.28 -0.66
C HIS A 49 21.80 -3.98 -1.86
N VAL A 50 20.48 -3.83 -2.02
CA VAL A 50 19.74 -4.31 -3.16
C VAL A 50 19.40 -3.10 -4.01
N ASP A 51 19.92 -3.06 -5.24
CA ASP A 51 19.46 -2.09 -6.22
C ASP A 51 17.99 -2.36 -6.52
N PHE A 52 17.16 -1.38 -6.20
CA PHE A 52 15.71 -1.50 -6.25
C PHE A 52 15.20 -0.75 -7.48
N ASP A 53 14.63 -1.48 -8.42
CA ASP A 53 13.85 -0.88 -9.51
C ASP A 53 12.40 -0.71 -9.04
N PRO A 54 11.93 0.54 -8.80
CA PRO A 54 10.59 0.78 -8.31
C PRO A 54 9.50 0.32 -9.28
N GLU A 55 9.74 0.42 -10.60
CA GLU A 55 8.77 0.01 -11.61
C GLU A 55 8.62 -1.51 -11.60
N LEU A 56 9.74 -2.23 -11.56
CA LEU A 56 9.74 -3.69 -11.44
C LEU A 56 9.05 -4.13 -10.15
N PHE A 57 9.34 -3.48 -9.03
CA PHE A 57 8.70 -3.82 -7.75
C PHE A 57 7.18 -3.60 -7.80
N LEU A 58 6.75 -2.44 -8.31
CA LEU A 58 5.34 -2.12 -8.42
C LEU A 58 4.60 -3.13 -9.31
N VAL A 59 5.21 -3.59 -10.41
CA VAL A 59 4.59 -4.57 -11.32
C VAL A 59 4.65 -6.00 -10.77
N LEU A 60 5.74 -6.37 -10.11
CA LEU A 60 5.96 -7.75 -9.64
C LEU A 60 5.18 -8.07 -8.37
N PHE A 61 5.05 -7.11 -7.45
CA PHE A 61 4.47 -7.37 -6.12
C PHE A 61 3.04 -6.85 -5.97
N ILE A 62 2.73 -5.64 -6.44
CA ILE A 62 1.42 -5.03 -6.18
C ILE A 62 0.26 -5.80 -6.82
N PRO A 63 0.27 -6.14 -8.13
CA PRO A 63 -0.85 -6.85 -8.75
C PRO A 63 -1.10 -8.24 -8.12
N PRO A 64 -0.08 -9.10 -7.89
CA PRO A 64 -0.32 -10.38 -7.22
C PRO A 64 -0.83 -10.25 -5.78
N LEU A 65 -0.34 -9.27 -5.01
CA LEU A 65 -0.81 -9.01 -3.65
C LEU A 65 -2.28 -8.57 -3.65
N LEU A 66 -2.62 -7.56 -4.46
CA LEU A 66 -4.00 -7.08 -4.58
C LEU A 66 -4.96 -8.16 -5.09
N PHE A 67 -4.50 -9.02 -6.00
CA PHE A 67 -5.30 -10.15 -6.46
C PHE A 67 -5.53 -11.17 -5.35
N ALA A 68 -4.49 -11.53 -4.60
CA ALA A 68 -4.59 -12.46 -3.49
C ALA A 68 -5.49 -11.95 -2.36
N ASP A 69 -5.46 -10.65 -2.09
CA ASP A 69 -6.30 -10.04 -1.05
C ASP A 69 -7.75 -9.85 -1.53
N GLY A 70 -7.95 -9.50 -2.79
CA GLY A 70 -9.26 -9.53 -3.44
C GLY A 70 -9.91 -10.91 -3.41
N TRP A 71 -9.13 -11.98 -3.60
CA TRP A 71 -9.62 -13.36 -3.55
C TRP A 71 -10.06 -13.82 -2.15
N LYS A 72 -9.36 -13.36 -1.10
CA LYS A 72 -9.70 -13.68 0.30
C LYS A 72 -10.89 -12.88 0.82
N THR A 73 -11.20 -11.74 0.20
CA THR A 73 -12.23 -10.83 0.67
C THR A 73 -13.63 -11.44 0.50
N PRO A 74 -14.44 -11.56 1.58
CA PRO A 74 -15.79 -12.10 1.49
C PRO A 74 -16.71 -11.19 0.65
N THR A 75 -17.00 -11.60 -0.59
CA THR A 75 -17.80 -10.82 -1.55
C THR A 75 -19.17 -10.41 -1.03
N ARG A 76 -19.82 -11.26 -0.22
CA ARG A 76 -21.14 -10.95 0.38
C ARG A 76 -21.08 -9.80 1.37
N GLU A 77 -20.06 -9.75 2.23
CA GLU A 77 -19.89 -8.67 3.21
C GLU A 77 -19.46 -7.38 2.51
N PHE A 78 -18.57 -7.49 1.53
CA PHE A 78 -18.15 -6.38 0.67
C PHE A 78 -19.35 -5.73 -0.05
N LEU A 79 -20.25 -6.52 -0.65
CA LEU A 79 -21.44 -6.01 -1.32
C LEU A 79 -22.44 -5.39 -0.33
N HIS A 80 -22.54 -5.93 0.89
CA HIS A 80 -23.45 -5.39 1.91
C HIS A 80 -22.98 -4.03 2.44
N HIS A 81 -21.67 -3.81 2.55
CA HIS A 81 -21.05 -2.56 3.03
C HIS A 81 -20.40 -1.72 1.91
N GLY A 82 -20.75 -2.00 0.65
CA GLY A 82 -20.03 -1.46 -0.51
C GLY A 82 -20.06 0.06 -0.59
N ARG A 83 -21.14 0.71 -0.12
CA ARG A 83 -21.24 2.18 -0.12
C ARG A 83 -20.25 2.80 0.85
N GLU A 84 -20.18 2.27 2.06
CA GLU A 84 -19.26 2.73 3.10
C GLU A 84 -17.81 2.45 2.68
N ILE A 85 -17.53 1.26 2.15
CA ILE A 85 -16.20 0.89 1.64
C ILE A 85 -15.78 1.80 0.49
N LEU A 86 -16.62 2.03 -0.53
CA LEU A 86 -16.28 2.92 -1.65
C LEU A 86 -16.13 4.38 -1.20
N GLY A 87 -16.95 4.83 -0.25
CA GLY A 87 -16.83 6.18 0.31
C GLY A 87 -15.49 6.38 1.02
N LEU A 88 -15.10 5.44 1.89
CA LEU A 88 -13.81 5.49 2.57
C LEU A 88 -12.65 5.32 1.58
N ALA A 89 -12.71 4.29 0.74
CA ALA A 89 -11.60 3.99 -0.16
C ALA A 89 -11.39 5.01 -1.27
N LEU A 90 -12.41 5.76 -1.71
CA LEU A 90 -12.24 6.76 -2.77
C LEU A 90 -12.21 8.19 -2.24
N VAL A 91 -13.25 8.57 -1.49
CA VAL A 91 -13.42 9.98 -1.08
C VAL A 91 -12.43 10.32 0.03
N LEU A 92 -12.28 9.45 1.03
CA LEU A 92 -11.33 9.71 2.11
C LEU A 92 -9.90 9.73 1.57
N VAL A 93 -9.54 8.82 0.66
CA VAL A 93 -8.21 8.81 0.02
C VAL A 93 -7.92 10.09 -0.75
N LEU A 94 -8.89 10.64 -1.49
CA LEU A 94 -8.68 11.94 -2.15
C LEU A 94 -8.51 13.07 -1.13
N ILE A 95 -9.30 13.05 -0.06
CA ILE A 95 -9.19 14.04 1.02
C ILE A 95 -7.83 13.95 1.72
N THR A 96 -7.35 12.74 2.04
CA THR A 96 -6.05 12.53 2.67
C THR A 96 -4.92 12.93 1.75
N VAL A 97 -4.96 12.58 0.46
CA VAL A 97 -3.93 12.98 -0.50
C VAL A 97 -3.83 14.49 -0.60
N VAL A 98 -4.97 15.19 -0.73
CA VAL A 98 -4.98 16.65 -0.81
C VAL A 98 -4.53 17.28 0.52
N GLY A 99 -5.13 16.87 1.63
CA GLY A 99 -4.87 17.43 2.96
C GLY A 99 -3.43 17.19 3.42
N VAL A 100 -2.98 15.93 3.38
CA VAL A 100 -1.61 15.54 3.77
C VAL A 100 -0.60 16.06 2.75
N GLY A 101 -0.93 16.12 1.46
CA GLY A 101 -0.03 16.68 0.45
C GLY A 101 0.23 18.17 0.66
N TYR A 102 -0.80 18.96 0.97
CA TYR A 102 -0.60 20.36 1.34
C TYR A 102 0.15 20.51 2.67
N LEU A 103 -0.11 19.62 3.65
CA LEU A 103 0.64 19.61 4.91
C LEU A 103 2.14 19.35 4.66
N ILE A 104 2.48 18.33 3.86
CA ILE A 104 3.86 18.01 3.48
C ILE A 104 4.50 19.19 2.76
N TYR A 105 3.79 19.79 1.80
CA TYR A 105 4.28 20.96 1.06
C TYR A 105 4.59 22.15 1.98
N ALA A 106 3.76 22.37 3.00
CA ALA A 106 3.99 23.43 3.99
C ALA A 106 5.15 23.11 4.95
N MET A 107 5.35 21.83 5.29
CA MET A 107 6.38 21.39 6.24
C MET A 107 7.77 21.23 5.63
N VAL A 108 7.86 20.95 4.33
CA VAL A 108 9.12 20.65 3.64
C VAL A 108 9.43 21.76 2.62
N PRO A 109 10.28 22.74 2.96
CA PRO A 109 10.62 23.83 2.06
C PRO A 109 11.25 23.32 0.76
N GLY A 110 10.76 23.81 -0.38
CA GLY A 110 11.32 23.51 -1.70
C GLY A 110 10.83 22.22 -2.36
N ILE A 111 9.95 21.43 -1.71
CA ILE A 111 9.34 20.27 -2.36
C ILE A 111 8.34 20.72 -3.44
N PRO A 112 8.37 20.16 -4.66
CA PRO A 112 7.32 20.40 -5.64
C PRO A 112 5.97 19.90 -5.13
N LEU A 113 4.90 20.66 -5.34
CA LEU A 113 3.56 20.29 -4.86
C LEU A 113 3.11 18.91 -5.37
N VAL A 114 3.44 18.59 -6.63
CA VAL A 114 3.13 17.29 -7.24
C VAL A 114 3.86 16.14 -6.53
N ALA A 115 5.11 16.35 -6.10
CA ALA A 115 5.87 15.36 -5.33
C ALA A 115 5.28 15.19 -3.92
N ALA A 116 4.79 16.27 -3.30
CA ALA A 116 4.09 16.19 -2.02
C ALA A 116 2.78 15.39 -2.13
N PHE A 117 2.00 15.59 -3.20
CA PHE A 117 0.81 14.76 -3.47
C PHE A 117 1.16 13.31 -3.80
N ALA A 118 2.24 13.05 -4.54
CA ALA A 118 2.72 11.70 -4.80
C ALA A 118 3.08 10.98 -3.48
N LEU A 119 3.80 11.66 -2.58
CA LEU A 119 4.13 11.12 -1.27
C LEU A 119 2.88 10.87 -0.41
N ALA A 120 1.93 11.81 -0.40
CA ALA A 120 0.67 11.64 0.29
C ALA A 120 -0.16 10.48 -0.29
N ALA A 121 -0.11 10.24 -1.59
CA ALA A 121 -0.76 9.10 -2.25
C ALA A 121 -0.15 7.75 -1.86
N VAL A 122 1.17 7.68 -1.63
CA VAL A 122 1.83 6.47 -1.10
C VAL A 122 1.46 6.24 0.37
N LEU A 123 1.28 7.32 1.15
CA LEU A 123 0.97 7.24 2.58
C LEU A 123 -0.52 7.05 2.89
N SER A 124 -1.40 7.25 1.89
CA SER A 124 -2.85 7.21 2.12
C SER A 124 -3.43 5.81 2.34
N PRO A 125 -2.97 4.74 1.64
CA PRO A 125 -3.50 3.41 1.86
C PRO A 125 -3.25 2.92 3.29
N THR A 126 -4.22 2.20 3.84
CA THR A 126 -4.18 1.65 5.20
C THR A 126 -4.09 0.13 5.14
N ASP A 127 -3.27 -0.47 6.02
CA ASP A 127 -3.09 -1.93 6.08
C ASP A 127 -3.82 -2.52 7.29
N ALA A 128 -4.93 -3.22 7.02
CA ALA A 128 -5.73 -3.92 8.03
C ALA A 128 -4.94 -5.05 8.72
N VAL A 129 -4.01 -5.70 8.02
CA VAL A 129 -3.16 -6.77 8.55
C VAL A 129 -2.16 -6.20 9.54
N ALA A 130 -1.51 -5.08 9.21
CA ALA A 130 -0.62 -4.37 10.12
C ALA A 130 -1.37 -3.90 11.38
N LEU A 131 -2.57 -3.32 11.22
CA LEU A 131 -3.42 -2.90 12.33
C LEU A 131 -3.78 -4.07 13.26
N SER A 132 -4.21 -5.20 12.69
CA SER A 132 -4.53 -6.41 13.44
C SER A 132 -3.32 -6.96 14.22
N GLY A 133 -2.12 -6.84 13.64
CA GLY A 133 -0.85 -7.16 14.29
C GLY A 133 -0.52 -6.28 15.50
N ILE A 134 -0.91 -5.00 15.47
CA ILE A 134 -0.70 -4.04 16.58
C ILE A 134 -1.75 -4.22 17.68
N VAL A 135 -3.02 -4.28 17.30
CA VAL A 135 -4.14 -4.32 18.26
C VAL A 135 -4.25 -5.69 18.94
N GLY A 136 -3.82 -6.75 18.25
CA GLY A 136 -3.84 -8.12 18.73
C GLY A 136 -5.06 -8.90 18.22
N LYS A 137 -4.84 -10.19 17.90
CA LYS A 137 -5.86 -11.07 17.32
C LYS A 137 -7.07 -11.20 18.25
N GLY A 138 -8.27 -11.05 17.69
CA GLY A 138 -9.54 -11.28 18.38
C GLY A 138 -10.08 -10.09 19.19
N ARG A 139 -9.37 -8.95 19.22
CA ARG A 139 -9.87 -7.73 19.89
C ARG A 139 -10.84 -6.91 19.03
N ILE A 140 -10.76 -7.05 17.71
CA ILE A 140 -11.65 -6.37 16.77
C ILE A 140 -12.79 -7.33 16.38
N PRO A 141 -14.07 -6.93 16.52
CA PRO A 141 -15.20 -7.73 16.08
C PRO A 141 -15.12 -8.08 14.59
N LYS A 142 -15.50 -9.32 14.22
CA LYS A 142 -15.43 -9.82 12.83
C LYS A 142 -16.09 -8.90 11.80
N PRO A 143 -17.29 -8.32 12.03
CA PRO A 143 -17.90 -7.43 11.04
C PRO A 143 -17.10 -6.15 10.80
N ILE A 144 -16.45 -5.61 11.84
CA ILE A 144 -15.62 -4.41 11.73
C ILE A 144 -14.33 -4.75 10.98
N MET A 145 -13.74 -5.92 11.26
CA MET A 145 -12.57 -6.39 10.52
C MET A 145 -12.87 -6.57 9.03
N GLY A 146 -14.02 -7.16 8.66
CA GLY A 146 -14.40 -7.31 7.26
C GLY A 146 -14.55 -5.97 6.52
N VAL A 147 -15.08 -4.94 7.19
CA VAL A 147 -15.13 -3.57 6.62
C VAL A 147 -13.74 -2.97 6.49
N LEU A 148 -12.86 -3.13 7.49
CA LEU A 148 -11.47 -2.64 7.44
C LEU A 148 -10.65 -3.33 6.35
N GLU A 149 -10.81 -4.64 6.17
CA GLU A 149 -10.15 -5.41 5.09
C GLU A 149 -10.66 -4.96 3.71
N GLY A 150 -11.98 -4.74 3.57
CA GLY A 150 -12.56 -4.22 2.33
C GLY A 150 -12.12 -2.79 2.02
N GLU A 151 -11.99 -1.94 3.04
CA GLU A 151 -11.49 -0.57 2.92
C GLU A 151 -10.01 -0.56 2.53
N ALA A 152 -9.16 -1.33 3.20
CA ALA A 152 -7.74 -1.52 2.87
C ALA A 152 -7.55 -1.98 1.41
N LEU A 153 -8.29 -3.00 0.97
CA LEU A 153 -8.17 -3.50 -0.40
C LEU A 153 -8.49 -2.43 -1.46
N MET A 154 -9.56 -1.67 -1.24
CA MET A 154 -9.99 -0.65 -2.20
C MET A 154 -9.12 0.60 -2.10
N ASN A 155 -8.64 0.95 -0.91
CA ASN A 155 -7.80 2.13 -0.70
C ASN A 155 -6.41 1.95 -1.34
N ASP A 156 -5.84 0.73 -1.32
CA ASP A 156 -4.57 0.42 -2.00
C ASP A 156 -4.67 0.70 -3.50
N ALA A 157 -5.75 0.25 -4.13
CA ALA A 157 -6.00 0.49 -5.55
C ALA A 157 -6.14 2.00 -5.84
N SER A 158 -6.91 2.72 -5.03
CA SER A 158 -7.13 4.16 -5.21
C SER A 158 -5.86 5.00 -4.96
N GLY A 159 -5.03 4.61 -3.99
CA GLY A 159 -3.76 5.25 -3.66
C GLY A 159 -2.73 5.02 -4.76
N LEU A 160 -2.64 3.80 -5.29
CA LEU A 160 -1.78 3.48 -6.45
C LEU A 160 -2.20 4.29 -7.69
N VAL A 161 -3.50 4.40 -7.96
CA VAL A 161 -4.00 5.22 -9.07
C VAL A 161 -3.65 6.69 -8.87
N SER A 162 -3.86 7.22 -7.66
CA SER A 162 -3.49 8.60 -7.30
C SER A 162 -1.99 8.87 -7.46
N LEU A 163 -1.16 7.91 -7.05
CA LEU A 163 0.30 7.95 -7.23
C LEU A 163 0.67 8.01 -8.71
N LYS A 164 0.09 7.14 -9.55
CA LYS A 164 0.36 7.12 -10.99
C LYS A 164 -0.01 8.44 -11.66
N PHE A 165 -1.12 9.06 -11.28
CA PHE A 165 -1.47 10.39 -11.76
C PHE A 165 -0.46 11.44 -11.33
N ALA A 166 -0.05 11.46 -10.05
CA ALA A 166 0.93 12.40 -9.56
C ALA A 166 2.28 12.26 -10.30
N ILE A 167 2.74 11.03 -10.54
CA ILE A 167 3.95 10.75 -11.32
C ILE A 167 3.80 11.22 -12.76
N ALA A 168 2.69 10.91 -13.43
CA ALA A 168 2.45 11.33 -14.82
C ALA A 168 2.45 12.87 -14.97
N VAL A 169 1.85 13.57 -14.02
CA VAL A 169 1.88 15.04 -13.96
C VAL A 169 3.29 15.56 -13.69
N ALA A 170 4.04 14.93 -12.78
CA ALA A 170 5.41 15.32 -12.47
C ALA A 170 6.37 15.13 -13.66
N MET A 171 6.15 14.07 -14.45
CA MET A 171 6.91 13.78 -15.67
C MET A 171 6.49 14.64 -16.87
N GLY A 172 5.43 15.45 -16.75
CA GLY A 172 4.89 16.27 -17.83
C GLY A 172 4.19 15.47 -18.93
N THR A 173 3.92 14.18 -18.72
CA THR A 173 3.18 13.34 -19.68
C THR A 173 1.68 13.60 -19.62
N MET A 174 1.19 14.25 -18.56
CA MET A 174 -0.20 14.62 -18.36
C MET A 174 -0.32 16.03 -17.75
N VAL A 175 -1.30 16.81 -18.22
CA VAL A 175 -1.74 18.03 -17.53
C VAL A 175 -2.89 17.66 -16.60
N PHE A 176 -2.74 17.96 -15.31
CA PHE A 176 -3.80 17.70 -14.35
C PHE A 176 -5.03 18.55 -14.68
N THR A 177 -6.13 17.89 -15.00
CA THR A 177 -7.45 18.51 -15.08
C THR A 177 -8.42 17.60 -14.33
N VAL A 178 -9.33 18.19 -13.54
CA VAL A 178 -10.28 17.39 -12.74
C VAL A 178 -11.11 16.49 -13.67
N GLY A 179 -11.62 17.03 -14.77
CA GLY A 179 -12.39 16.26 -15.75
C GLY A 179 -11.59 15.15 -16.43
N GLY A 180 -10.33 15.42 -16.81
CA GLY A 180 -9.45 14.40 -17.41
C GLY A 180 -9.08 13.29 -16.42
N ALA A 181 -8.76 13.65 -15.17
CA ALA A 181 -8.45 12.70 -14.11
C ALA A 181 -9.66 11.82 -13.77
N THR A 182 -10.87 12.40 -13.68
CA THR A 182 -12.11 11.62 -13.47
C THR A 182 -12.37 10.65 -14.62
N LEU A 183 -12.17 11.08 -15.87
CA LEU A 183 -12.38 10.23 -17.03
C LEU A 183 -11.35 9.08 -17.10
N GLU A 184 -10.07 9.37 -16.89
CA GLU A 184 -9.02 8.35 -16.83
C GLU A 184 -9.25 7.36 -15.68
N PHE A 185 -9.64 7.86 -14.50
CA PHE A 185 -10.02 7.02 -13.37
C PHE A 185 -11.16 6.08 -13.74
N LEU A 186 -12.25 6.59 -14.35
CA LEU A 186 -13.38 5.78 -14.79
C LEU A 186 -12.98 4.74 -15.84
N LYS A 187 -12.12 5.10 -16.81
CA LYS A 187 -11.59 4.15 -17.80
C LYS A 187 -10.82 3.02 -17.13
N VAL A 188 -9.91 3.33 -16.20
CA VAL A 188 -9.11 2.32 -15.49
C VAL A 188 -10.01 1.45 -14.61
N ALA A 189 -10.95 2.05 -13.88
CA ALA A 189 -11.88 1.33 -13.01
C ALA A 189 -12.79 0.37 -13.79
N ILE A 190 -13.43 0.86 -14.86
CA ILE A 190 -14.31 0.04 -15.71
C ILE A 190 -13.50 -1.01 -16.46
N GLY A 191 -12.33 -0.64 -17.00
CA GLY A 191 -11.44 -1.58 -17.70
C GLY A 191 -10.95 -2.70 -16.78
N GLY A 192 -10.54 -2.36 -15.55
CA GLY A 192 -10.17 -3.33 -14.53
C GLY A 192 -11.33 -4.25 -14.13
N LEU A 193 -12.54 -3.70 -13.97
CA LEU A 193 -13.73 -4.49 -13.67
C LEU A 193 -14.06 -5.49 -14.80
N LEU A 194 -14.05 -5.03 -16.06
CA LEU A 194 -14.34 -5.88 -17.21
C LEU A 194 -13.30 -7.00 -17.37
N ALA A 195 -12.01 -6.67 -17.21
CA ALA A 195 -10.93 -7.65 -17.29
C ALA A 195 -10.92 -8.63 -16.11
N GLY A 196 -11.40 -8.22 -14.93
CA GLY A 196 -11.46 -9.08 -13.75
C GLY A 196 -12.69 -10.00 -13.70
N VAL A 197 -13.78 -9.65 -14.39
CA VAL A 197 -14.99 -10.49 -14.50
C VAL A 197 -14.84 -11.55 -15.61
N ALA A 198 -14.04 -11.25 -16.65
CA ALA A 198 -13.77 -12.15 -17.78
C ALA A 198 -12.82 -13.30 -17.40
#